data_AF-A0A401UQN5-F1
#
_entry.id   AF-A0A401UQN5-F1
#
_cell.length_a   1.000
_cell.length_b   1.000
_cell.length_c   1.000
_cell.angle_alpha   90.00
_cell.angle_beta   90.00
_cell.angle_gamma   90.00
#
_symmetry.space_group_name_H-M   'P 1'
#
loop_
_entity.id
_entity.type
_entity.pdbx_description
1 polymer ?
#
loop_
_entity_poly.entity_id
_entity_poly.type
_entity_poly.pdbx_seq_one_letter_code
_entity_poly.pdbx_strand_id
1 'polypeptide(L)'
;MNKTQIIKDLIPGALLSYNKYNILPSLTIAQAILETGWLQHVKGNNIFGIKWTKDCGYEVQELKTHEFINGVKTPMVCKFRKYDSLEDSLLDHGKLLSFSRYKNCNDL
;
A
#
# COMPACT_ATOMS: atom_id res chain seq x y z
N MET A 1 -7.78 9.73 14.79
CA MET A 1 -7.46 8.56 15.64
C MET A 1 -6.17 8.83 16.40
N ASN A 2 -5.98 8.23 17.58
CA ASN A 2 -4.69 8.26 18.26
C ASN A 2 -3.69 7.37 17.48
N LYS A 3 -2.43 7.81 17.38
CA LYS A 3 -1.30 7.07 16.76
C LYS A 3 -1.19 5.63 17.27
N THR A 4 -1.35 5.43 18.57
CA THR A 4 -1.29 4.08 19.16
C THR A 4 -2.43 3.19 18.67
N GLN A 5 -3.62 3.75 18.44
CA GLN A 5 -4.75 2.98 17.91
C GLN A 5 -4.52 2.63 16.44
N ILE A 6 -4.02 3.57 15.63
CA ILE A 6 -3.67 3.31 14.23
C ILE A 6 -2.68 2.14 14.12
N ILE A 7 -1.65 2.11 14.96
CA ILE A 7 -0.70 0.99 14.97
C ILE A 7 -1.43 -0.32 15.31
N LYS A 8 -2.29 -0.33 16.34
CA LYS A 8 -3.08 -1.52 16.72
C LYS A 8 -3.98 -2.00 15.58
N ASP A 9 -4.60 -1.10 14.85
CA ASP A 9 -5.50 -1.42 13.74
C ASP A 9 -4.75 -2.04 12.55
N LEU A 10 -3.47 -1.69 12.36
CA LEU A 10 -2.63 -2.21 11.28
C LEU A 10 -1.94 -3.55 11.63
N ILE A 11 -1.78 -3.88 12.91
CA ILE A 11 -1.08 -5.10 13.36
C ILE A 11 -1.65 -6.39 12.74
N PRO A 12 -2.96 -6.65 12.75
CA PRO A 12 -3.50 -7.90 12.21
C PRO A 12 -3.11 -8.12 10.74
N GLY A 13 -3.35 -7.13 9.87
CA GLY A 13 -3.00 -7.23 8.45
C GLY A 13 -1.49 -7.30 8.20
N ALA A 14 -0.69 -6.60 9.00
CA ALA A 14 0.77 -6.68 8.92
C ALA A 14 1.31 -8.07 9.30
N LEU A 15 0.74 -8.70 10.34
CA LEU A 15 1.09 -10.08 10.72
C LEU A 15 0.65 -11.10 9.66
N LEU A 16 -0.54 -10.92 9.06
CA LEU A 16 -1.00 -11.78 7.97
C LEU A 16 -0.10 -11.67 6.74
N SER A 17 0.32 -10.44 6.40
CA SER A 17 1.28 -10.20 5.32
C SER A 17 2.64 -10.86 5.60
N TYR A 18 3.15 -10.75 6.82
CA TYR A 18 4.37 -11.44 7.25
C TYR A 18 4.27 -12.96 7.08
N ASN A 19 3.21 -13.57 7.62
CA ASN A 19 3.01 -15.02 7.53
C ASN A 19 2.92 -15.54 6.09
N LYS A 20 2.42 -14.71 5.16
CA LYS A 20 2.19 -15.11 3.77
C LYS A 20 3.35 -14.78 2.83
N TYR A 21 4.03 -13.67 3.05
CA TYR A 21 5.00 -13.10 2.11
C TYR A 21 6.36 -12.77 2.73
N ASN A 22 6.55 -13.04 4.02
CA ASN A 22 7.78 -12.74 4.78
C ASN A 22 8.16 -11.25 4.81
N ILE A 23 7.17 -10.35 4.80
CA ILE A 23 7.41 -8.90 4.95
C ILE A 23 7.30 -8.52 6.42
N LEU A 24 8.36 -7.94 7.00
CA LEU A 24 8.36 -7.54 8.41
C LEU A 24 7.13 -6.66 8.75
N PRO A 25 6.39 -6.97 9.83
CA PRO A 25 5.24 -6.17 10.23
C PRO A 25 5.61 -4.70 10.51
N SER A 26 6.79 -4.47 11.08
CA SER A 26 7.31 -3.12 11.35
C SER A 26 7.49 -2.30 10.08
N LEU A 27 8.04 -2.90 9.02
CA LEU A 27 8.22 -2.26 7.72
C LEU A 27 6.86 -1.89 7.11
N THR A 28 5.93 -2.85 7.10
CA THR A 28 4.58 -2.64 6.55
C THR A 28 3.85 -1.51 7.28
N ILE A 29 3.87 -1.49 8.62
CA ILE A 29 3.22 -0.45 9.43
C ILE A 29 3.89 0.90 9.23
N ALA A 30 5.24 0.95 9.19
CA ALA A 30 5.97 2.19 8.98
C ALA A 30 5.66 2.81 7.61
N GLN A 31 5.65 2.00 6.54
CA GLN A 31 5.26 2.45 5.21
C GLN A 31 3.80 2.90 5.19
N ALA A 32 2.87 2.14 5.78
CA ALA A 32 1.47 2.53 5.84
C ALA A 32 1.28 3.91 6.51
N ILE A 33 1.98 4.17 7.61
CA ILE A 33 1.95 5.47 8.29
C ILE A 33 2.52 6.59 7.41
N LEU A 34 3.65 6.34 6.75
CA LEU A 34 4.33 7.32 5.91
C LEU A 34 3.48 7.72 4.69
N GLU A 35 2.97 6.73 3.96
CA GLU A 35 2.23 6.92 2.70
C GLU A 35 0.88 7.64 2.92
N THR A 36 0.25 7.41 4.08
CA THR A 36 -1.12 7.89 4.35
C THR A 36 -1.18 9.06 5.31
N GLY A 37 -0.03 9.47 5.88
CA GLY A 37 0.04 10.47 6.94
C GLY A 37 -0.74 10.02 8.18
N TRP A 38 -0.42 8.86 8.75
CA TRP A 38 -1.15 8.26 9.89
C TRP A 38 -2.64 7.98 9.57
N LEU A 39 -2.90 7.35 8.43
CA LEU A 39 -4.25 7.03 7.91
C LEU A 39 -5.18 8.24 7.72
N GLN A 40 -4.65 9.46 7.66
CA GLN A 40 -5.45 10.66 7.37
C GLN A 40 -5.86 10.74 5.89
N HIS A 41 -5.08 10.13 5.01
CA HIS A 41 -5.28 10.16 3.57
C HIS A 41 -5.27 8.75 2.99
N VAL A 42 -6.44 8.10 3.02
CA VAL A 42 -6.64 6.79 2.39
C VAL A 42 -7.86 6.85 1.47
N LYS A 43 -7.64 6.70 0.16
CA LYS A 43 -8.72 6.69 -0.84
C LYS A 43 -8.98 5.27 -1.32
N GLY A 44 -10.24 4.84 -1.23
CA GLY A 44 -10.67 3.48 -1.60
C GLY A 44 -9.86 2.38 -0.90
N ASN A 45 -9.54 2.60 0.38
CA ASN A 45 -8.74 1.70 1.22
C ASN A 45 -7.34 1.34 0.67
N ASN A 46 -6.82 2.08 -0.31
CA ASN A 46 -5.50 1.85 -0.88
C ASN A 46 -4.43 2.61 -0.10
N ILE A 47 -3.77 1.92 0.84
CA ILE A 47 -2.77 2.49 1.74
C ILE A 47 -1.50 2.89 0.98
N PHE A 48 -1.09 2.10 0.00
CA PHE A 48 0.22 2.18 -0.65
C PHE A 48 0.17 2.80 -2.06
N GLY A 49 -0.97 3.37 -2.45
CA GLY A 49 -1.15 3.96 -3.78
C GLY A 49 -0.88 2.98 -4.92
N ILE A 50 -1.19 1.68 -4.76
CA ILE A 50 -0.91 0.67 -5.78
C ILE A 50 -1.76 0.97 -7.01
N LYS A 51 -1.09 1.18 -8.16
CA LYS A 51 -1.75 1.47 -9.43
C LYS A 51 -2.57 0.27 -9.90
N TRP A 52 -3.71 0.57 -10.49
CA TRP A 52 -4.52 -0.43 -11.18
C TRP A 52 -3.92 -0.71 -12.56
N THR A 53 -3.90 -1.98 -12.95
CA THR A 53 -3.50 -2.41 -14.29
C THR A 53 -4.58 -3.30 -14.86
N LYS A 54 -4.64 -3.40 -16.19
CA LYS A 54 -5.57 -4.33 -16.85
C LYS A 54 -5.39 -5.74 -16.25
N ASP A 55 -6.52 -6.40 -16.00
CA ASP A 55 -6.60 -7.78 -15.51
C ASP A 55 -5.98 -8.03 -14.12
N CYS A 56 -5.78 -6.99 -13.30
CA CYS A 56 -5.26 -7.17 -11.93
C CYS A 56 -6.27 -7.77 -10.94
N GLY A 57 -7.55 -7.85 -11.31
CA GLY A 57 -8.61 -8.44 -10.47
C GLY A 57 -9.11 -7.55 -9.32
N TYR A 58 -8.80 -6.25 -9.35
CA TYR A 58 -9.24 -5.28 -8.35
C TYR A 58 -10.19 -4.25 -8.96
N GLU A 59 -11.05 -3.66 -8.13
CA GLU A 59 -11.81 -2.47 -8.52
C GLU A 59 -10.87 -1.30 -8.84
N VAL A 60 -11.35 -0.38 -9.69
CA VAL A 60 -10.60 0.80 -10.12
C VAL A 60 -11.19 2.08 -9.54
N GLN A 61 -10.33 2.99 -9.12
CA GLN A 61 -10.67 4.38 -8.81
C GLN A 61 -9.72 5.32 -9.57
N GLU A 62 -10.24 6.45 -10.05
CA GLU A 62 -9.45 7.48 -10.72
C GLU A 62 -9.18 8.65 -9.78
N LEU A 63 -7.91 9.00 -9.58
CA LEU A 63 -7.48 10.06 -8.67
C LEU A 63 -6.52 11.01 -9.39
N LYS A 64 -6.62 12.31 -9.06
CA LYS A 64 -5.60 13.29 -9.44
C LYS A 64 -4.36 13.05 -8.59
N THR A 65 -3.22 12.85 -9.25
CA THR A 65 -1.91 12.62 -8.63
C THR A 65 -0.85 13.48 -9.31
N HIS A 66 0.38 13.41 -8.80
CA HIS A 66 1.56 13.97 -9.45
C HIS A 66 2.58 12.86 -9.67
N GLU A 67 3.14 12.80 -10.87
CA GLU A 67 4.25 11.90 -11.21
C GLU A 67 5.46 12.73 -11.59
N PHE A 68 6.66 12.23 -11.30
CA PHE A 68 7.89 12.85 -11.78
C PHE A 68 8.29 12.22 -13.12
N ILE A 69 8.07 12.95 -14.22
CA ILE A 69 8.42 12.51 -15.58
C ILE A 69 9.66 13.31 -16.00
N ASN A 70 10.78 12.62 -16.20
CA ASN A 70 12.08 13.25 -16.52
C ASN A 70 12.46 14.37 -15.53
N GLY A 71 12.21 14.14 -14.23
CA GLY A 71 12.51 15.10 -13.16
C GLY A 71 11.47 16.22 -12.97
N VAL A 72 10.44 16.30 -13.82
CA VAL A 72 9.39 17.32 -13.73
C VAL A 72 8.15 16.75 -13.04
N LYS A 73 7.67 17.43 -12.00
CA LYS A 73 6.43 17.08 -11.30
C LYS A 73 5.21 17.45 -12.16
N THR A 74 4.56 16.45 -12.73
CA THR A 74 3.46 16.61 -13.67
C THR A 74 2.14 16.15 -13.04
N PRO A 75 1.11 17.02 -12.95
CA PRO A 75 -0.22 16.61 -12.49
C PRO A 75 -0.90 15.76 -13.55
N MET A 76 -1.53 14.67 -13.13
CA MET A 76 -2.30 13.80 -14.04
C MET A 76 -3.39 13.02 -13.29
N VAL A 77 -4.33 12.44 -14.04
CA VAL A 77 -5.28 11.47 -13.50
C VAL A 77 -4.70 10.08 -13.70
N CYS A 78 -4.65 9.28 -12.63
CA CYS A 78 -4.17 7.90 -12.64
C CYS A 78 -5.23 6.95 -12.07
N LYS A 79 -5.16 5.69 -12.51
CA LYS A 79 -5.99 4.60 -12.02
C LYS A 79 -5.30 3.88 -10.87
N PHE A 80 -5.98 3.77 -9.75
CA PHE A 80 -5.51 3.08 -8.55
C PHE A 80 -6.43 1.92 -8.21
N ARG A 81 -5.87 0.89 -7.57
CA ARG A 81 -6.67 -0.20 -7.01
C ARG A 81 -7.58 0.37 -5.92
N LYS A 82 -8.76 -0.21 -5.78
CA LYS A 82 -9.68 0.01 -4.66
C LYS A 82 -9.90 -1.33 -3.96
N TYR A 83 -9.94 -1.28 -2.63
CA TYR A 83 -10.03 -2.46 -1.78
C TYR A 83 -11.26 -2.38 -0.87
N ASP A 84 -11.77 -3.54 -0.45
CA ASP A 84 -12.90 -3.64 0.47
C ASP A 84 -12.49 -3.24 1.89
N SER A 85 -11.23 -3.51 2.27
CA SER A 85 -10.66 -3.18 3.58
C SER A 85 -9.21 -2.69 3.52
N LEU A 86 -8.73 -2.11 4.63
CA LEU A 86 -7.31 -1.79 4.81
C LEU A 86 -6.44 -3.06 4.83
N GLU A 87 -6.98 -4.16 5.35
CA GLU A 87 -6.30 -5.46 5.43
C GLU A 87 -6.00 -6.02 4.03
N ASP A 88 -6.93 -5.90 3.09
CA ASP A 88 -6.74 -6.29 1.69
C ASP A 88 -5.60 -5.50 1.04
N SER A 89 -5.47 -4.21 1.36
CA SER A 89 -4.37 -3.38 0.89
C SER A 89 -3.02 -3.79 1.48
N LEU A 90 -2.99 -4.16 2.77
CA LEU A 90 -1.79 -4.69 3.45
C LEU A 90 -1.33 -6.02 2.84
N LEU A 91 -2.26 -6.91 2.53
CA LEU A 91 -1.98 -8.20 1.90
C LEU A 91 -1.51 -8.05 0.44
N ASP A 92 -2.10 -7.15 -0.33
CA ASP A 92 -1.71 -6.92 -1.72
C ASP A 92 -0.34 -6.20 -1.81
N HIS A 93 -0.02 -5.35 -0.83
CA HIS A 93 1.33 -4.80 -0.69
C HIS A 93 2.38 -5.91 -0.43
N GLY A 94 2.08 -6.86 0.46
CA GLY A 94 2.95 -8.02 0.67
C GLY A 94 3.15 -8.83 -0.61
N LYS A 95 2.09 -9.06 -1.37
CA LYS A 95 2.15 -9.72 -2.68
C LYS A 95 3.05 -8.96 -3.67
N LEU A 96 2.91 -7.63 -3.74
CA LEU A 96 3.75 -6.79 -4.61
C LEU A 96 5.24 -6.94 -4.26
N LEU A 97 5.59 -6.90 -2.98
CA LEU A 97 6.96 -7.06 -2.50
C LEU A 97 7.52 -8.48 -2.67
N SER A 98 6.66 -9.48 -2.87
CA SER A 98 7.12 -10.84 -3.22
C SER A 98 7.67 -10.99 -4.65
N PHE A 99 7.43 -10.01 -5.53
CA PHE A 99 7.91 -10.09 -6.91
C PHE A 99 9.43 -9.94 -7.02
N SER A 100 10.01 -10.57 -8.05
CA SER A 100 11.48 -10.67 -8.23
C SER A 100 12.24 -9.36 -8.10
N ARG A 101 11.64 -8.24 -8.51
CA ARG A 101 12.22 -6.90 -8.40
C ARG A 101 12.51 -6.50 -6.93
N TYR A 102 11.73 -7.01 -5.99
CA TYR A 102 11.73 -6.62 -4.59
C TYR A 102 12.26 -7.73 -3.66
N LYS A 103 12.83 -8.81 -4.18
CA LYS A 103 13.29 -9.96 -3.37
C LYS A 103 14.16 -9.58 -2.17
N ASN A 104 15.04 -8.59 -2.33
CA ASN A 104 15.93 -8.14 -1.26
C ASN A 104 15.21 -7.50 -0.07
N CYS A 105 13.92 -7.17 -0.19
CA CYS A 105 13.10 -6.70 0.93
C CYS A 105 12.74 -7.82 1.91
N ASN A 106 12.96 -9.09 1.53
CA ASN A 106 12.55 -10.28 2.29
C ASN A 106 13.74 -11.04 2.89
N ASP A 107 14.97 -10.60 2.61
CA ASP A 107 16.23 -11.25 3.03
C ASP A 107 16.74 -10.74 4.40
N LEU A 108 15.84 -10.16 5.22
CA LEU A 108 16.15 -9.61 6.55
C LEU A 108 16.10 -10.67 7.66
#